data_AF-A0A7J4EH04-F1
#
_entry.id   AF-A0A7J4EH04-F1
#
_cell.length_a   1.000
_cell.length_b   1.000
_cell.length_c   1.000
_cell.angle_alpha   90.00
_cell.angle_beta   90.00
_cell.angle_gamma   90.00
#
_symmetry.space_group_name_H-M   'P 1'
#
loop_
_entity.id
_entity.type
_entity.pdbx_description
1 polymer ?
#
loop_
_entity_poly.entity_id
_entity_poly.type
_entity_poly.pdbx_seq_one_letter_code
_entity_poly.pdbx_strand_id
1 'polypeptide(L)'
;VLEKNCDTLVSLVEEAADGEVVCSFTSPPSNPVEPPTYLEIPPWMKPFKSILTLFSLPRYNEVNPTPFLVLWFPLMFGVMLGDAGYGVIILLMSLFARLKWGKISPFIGSWSLVGILFGVWTTLFGFIFNSFFGDLVPRFIYGDENILLYRLHLMGVTLPVDALHKPLIVLIVALLIGLAHLNLGFVLAMYQNYKRGEIKKVFREQIPWFLLQIGGGALVGDMLLHIWELSTPFLALSGVFTAVGLTALFVNNGPIGFFELTGFVGDWLSYARLLALGLATAGMALAFNIVAQLMPRIIPFVGFVLLFIILIVAHVANLLIQSLGAAIHSLRLQYVEFFNRFYEGGGKEFVPFQTRRRYTEEIK
;
A
#
# COMPACT_ATOMS: atom_id res chain seq x y z
N VAL A 1 -8.43 -16.94 -27.08
CA VAL A 1 -7.72 -18.00 -26.31
C VAL A 1 -6.35 -17.46 -25.96
N LEU A 2 -5.75 -17.88 -24.84
CA LEU A 2 -4.38 -17.46 -24.52
C LEU A 2 -3.41 -18.15 -25.46
N GLU A 3 -2.39 -17.45 -25.94
CA GLU A 3 -1.39 -17.98 -26.90
C GLU A 3 -0.76 -19.29 -26.40
N LYS A 4 -0.43 -19.36 -25.10
CA LYS A 4 0.09 -20.56 -24.43
C LYS A 4 -0.85 -21.78 -24.41
N ASN A 5 -2.14 -21.58 -24.68
CA ASN A 5 -3.17 -22.63 -24.65
C ASN A 5 -3.67 -22.98 -26.07
N CYS A 6 -3.06 -22.42 -27.13
CA CYS A 6 -3.48 -22.72 -28.50
C CYS A 6 -3.28 -24.20 -28.82
N ASP A 7 -2.12 -24.77 -28.51
CA ASP A 7 -1.81 -26.18 -28.82
C ASP A 7 -2.77 -27.14 -28.09
N THR A 8 -3.09 -26.85 -26.83
CA THR A 8 -4.05 -27.63 -26.04
C THR A 8 -5.47 -27.51 -26.60
N LEU A 9 -5.84 -26.36 -27.15
CA LEU A 9 -7.14 -26.18 -27.79
C LEU A 9 -7.22 -26.98 -29.08
N VAL A 10 -6.16 -26.97 -29.90
CA VAL A 10 -6.11 -27.74 -31.15
C VAL A 10 -6.29 -29.22 -30.86
N SER A 11 -5.52 -29.78 -29.91
CA SER A 11 -5.64 -31.19 -29.58
C SER A 11 -7.04 -31.58 -29.08
N LEU A 12 -7.67 -30.71 -28.27
CA LEU A 12 -9.04 -30.94 -27.77
C LEU A 12 -10.09 -30.86 -28.89
N VAL A 13 -9.91 -29.97 -29.85
CA VAL A 13 -10.86 -29.79 -30.96
C VAL A 13 -10.71 -30.92 -31.98
N GLU A 14 -9.48 -31.35 -32.26
CA GLU A 14 -9.20 -32.52 -33.12
C GLU A 14 -9.78 -33.80 -32.51
N GLU A 15 -9.61 -34.00 -31.20
CA GLU A 15 -10.21 -35.13 -30.48
C GLU A 15 -11.74 -35.08 -30.48
N ALA A 16 -12.33 -33.90 -30.30
CA ALA A 16 -13.79 -33.75 -30.27
C ALA A 16 -14.47 -33.87 -31.64
N ALA A 17 -13.72 -33.71 -32.72
CA ALA A 17 -14.24 -33.67 -34.10
C ALA A 17 -13.69 -34.81 -34.98
N ASP A 18 -13.13 -35.86 -34.37
CA ASP A 18 -12.61 -37.05 -35.05
C ASP A 18 -11.66 -36.73 -36.23
N GLY A 19 -10.87 -35.65 -36.09
CA GLY A 19 -9.86 -35.25 -37.09
C GLY A 19 -10.36 -34.43 -38.28
N GLU A 20 -11.67 -34.12 -38.39
CA GLU A 20 -12.20 -33.29 -39.48
C GLU A 20 -12.25 -31.78 -39.13
N VAL A 21 -11.14 -31.19 -38.67
CA VAL A 21 -11.09 -29.75 -38.35
C VAL A 21 -9.84 -29.08 -38.89
N VAL A 22 -10.03 -27.88 -39.44
CA VAL A 22 -8.96 -26.95 -39.78
C VAL A 22 -9.03 -25.75 -38.82
N CYS A 23 -8.02 -25.59 -37.97
CA CYS A 23 -7.88 -24.42 -37.09
C CYS A 23 -6.87 -23.42 -37.68
N SER A 24 -7.23 -22.13 -37.73
CA SER A 24 -6.30 -21.04 -38.06
C SER A 24 -6.19 -20.08 -36.88
N PHE A 25 -4.97 -19.81 -36.41
CA PHE A 25 -4.71 -18.81 -35.38
C PHE A 25 -4.00 -17.61 -36.00
N THR A 26 -4.44 -16.41 -35.63
CA THR A 26 -3.81 -15.16 -36.04
C THR A 26 -3.35 -14.42 -34.80
N SER A 27 -2.07 -14.08 -34.73
CA SER A 27 -1.54 -13.24 -33.66
C SER A 27 -2.19 -11.85 -33.73
N PRO A 28 -2.59 -11.28 -32.58
CA PRO A 28 -3.16 -9.95 -32.58
C PRO A 28 -2.12 -8.93 -33.07
N PRO A 29 -2.52 -7.87 -33.81
CA PRO A 29 -1.62 -6.80 -34.21
C PRO A 29 -1.00 -6.12 -32.96
N SER A 30 0.17 -5.48 -33.10
CA SER A 30 0.90 -4.87 -31.97
C SER A 30 0.08 -3.87 -31.15
N ASN A 31 -0.96 -3.29 -31.74
CA ASN A 31 -1.94 -2.45 -31.06
C ASN A 31 -3.37 -2.88 -31.45
N PRO A 32 -3.92 -3.92 -30.80
CA PRO A 32 -5.26 -4.38 -31.08
C PRO A 32 -6.27 -3.34 -30.59
N VAL A 33 -7.42 -3.24 -31.25
CA VAL A 33 -8.54 -2.42 -30.76
C VAL A 33 -9.20 -3.20 -29.62
N GLU A 34 -9.07 -2.71 -28.39
CA GLU A 34 -9.63 -3.28 -27.15
C GLU A 34 -9.34 -4.78 -26.89
N PRO A 35 -8.07 -5.22 -26.88
CA PRO A 35 -7.74 -6.58 -26.49
C PRO A 35 -8.14 -6.86 -25.03
N PRO A 36 -8.71 -8.04 -24.72
CA PRO A 36 -8.96 -8.42 -23.34
C PRO A 36 -7.65 -8.68 -22.61
N THR A 37 -7.57 -8.27 -21.34
CA THR A 37 -6.41 -8.45 -20.48
C THR A 37 -6.59 -9.68 -19.60
N TYR A 38 -5.61 -10.58 -19.62
CA TYR A 38 -5.49 -11.70 -18.70
C TYR A 38 -4.30 -11.48 -17.78
N LEU A 39 -4.55 -11.45 -16.47
CA LEU A 39 -3.50 -11.31 -15.45
C LEU A 39 -3.19 -12.69 -14.86
N GLU A 40 -1.99 -13.18 -15.16
CA GLU A 40 -1.44 -14.37 -14.50
C GLU A 40 -0.96 -14.01 -13.11
N ILE A 41 -1.74 -14.42 -12.10
CA ILE A 41 -1.50 -14.08 -10.71
C ILE A 41 -1.45 -15.39 -9.90
N PRO A 42 -0.38 -15.63 -9.12
CA PRO A 42 -0.27 -16.82 -8.30
C PRO A 42 -1.35 -16.84 -7.21
N PRO A 43 -1.71 -18.03 -6.68
CA PRO A 43 -2.86 -18.19 -5.79
C PRO A 43 -2.87 -17.27 -4.56
N TRP A 44 -1.71 -16.95 -4.01
CA TRP A 44 -1.57 -16.11 -2.82
C TRP A 44 -1.77 -14.61 -3.09
N MET A 45 -1.61 -14.16 -4.35
CA MET A 45 -1.86 -12.77 -4.77
C MET A 45 -3.30 -12.55 -5.29
N LYS A 46 -4.09 -13.61 -5.48
CA LYS A 46 -5.49 -13.53 -5.94
C LYS A 46 -6.38 -12.53 -5.16
N PRO A 47 -6.29 -12.41 -3.82
CA PRO A 47 -7.12 -11.45 -3.09
C PRO A 47 -6.88 -10.00 -3.53
N PHE A 48 -5.64 -9.67 -3.86
CA PHE A 48 -5.23 -8.33 -4.32
C PHE A 48 -5.69 -8.05 -5.76
N LYS A 49 -5.93 -9.10 -6.58
CA LYS A 49 -6.60 -8.92 -7.87
C LYS A 49 -8.00 -8.34 -7.68
N SER A 50 -8.77 -8.84 -6.72
CA SER A 50 -10.12 -8.33 -6.42
C SER A 50 -10.07 -6.85 -6.03
N ILE A 51 -9.06 -6.46 -5.25
CA ILE A 51 -8.81 -5.07 -4.88
C ILE A 51 -8.45 -4.22 -6.12
N LEU A 52 -7.57 -4.73 -7.00
CA LEU A 52 -7.24 -4.04 -8.25
C LEU A 52 -8.48 -3.83 -9.14
N THR A 53 -9.33 -4.85 -9.27
CA THR A 53 -10.53 -4.79 -10.12
C THR A 53 -11.59 -3.79 -9.65
N LEU A 54 -11.56 -3.39 -8.37
CA LEU A 54 -12.46 -2.34 -7.85
C LEU A 54 -12.09 -0.94 -8.36
N PHE A 55 -10.83 -0.73 -8.76
CA PHE A 55 -10.39 0.53 -9.36
C PHE A 55 -10.58 0.49 -10.87
N SER A 56 -9.75 -0.30 -11.55
CA SER A 56 -9.89 -0.64 -12.97
C SER A 56 -8.86 -1.70 -13.33
N LEU A 57 -9.09 -2.46 -14.40
CA LEU A 57 -8.13 -3.44 -14.92
C LEU A 57 -7.09 -2.78 -15.84
N PRO A 58 -5.87 -3.33 -15.91
CA PRO A 58 -4.82 -2.78 -16.76
C PRO A 58 -5.14 -3.02 -18.23
N ARG A 59 -4.68 -2.12 -19.08
CA ARG A 59 -4.65 -2.34 -20.53
C ARG A 59 -3.65 -3.44 -20.88
N TYR A 60 -3.82 -4.04 -22.05
CA TYR A 60 -3.00 -5.17 -22.51
C TYR A 60 -1.49 -4.90 -22.51
N ASN A 61 -1.07 -3.66 -22.78
CA ASN A 61 0.33 -3.24 -22.82
C ASN A 61 0.78 -2.46 -21.55
N GLU A 62 0.11 -2.66 -20.42
CA GLU A 62 0.46 -2.06 -19.13
C GLU A 62 1.19 -3.04 -18.21
N VAL A 63 2.00 -2.48 -17.31
CA VAL A 63 2.63 -3.27 -16.25
C VAL A 63 1.59 -3.72 -15.25
N ASN A 64 1.65 -4.99 -14.84
CA ASN A 64 0.78 -5.51 -13.79
C ASN A 64 1.13 -4.86 -12.43
N PRO A 65 0.23 -4.06 -11.81
CA PRO A 65 0.50 -3.39 -10.53
C PRO A 65 0.36 -4.33 -9.33
N THR A 66 -0.23 -5.52 -9.51
CA THR A 66 -0.59 -6.44 -8.40
C THR A 66 0.59 -6.79 -7.49
N PRO A 67 1.80 -7.12 -7.98
CA PRO A 67 2.92 -7.46 -7.10
C PRO A 67 3.33 -6.30 -6.18
N PHE A 68 3.23 -5.06 -6.67
CA PHE A 68 3.53 -3.86 -5.89
C PHE A 68 2.41 -3.57 -4.89
N LEU A 69 1.16 -3.76 -5.29
CA LEU A 69 0.01 -3.65 -4.41
C LEU A 69 0.14 -4.62 -3.22
N VAL A 70 0.54 -5.86 -3.46
CA VAL A 70 0.69 -6.90 -2.42
C VAL A 70 1.73 -6.52 -1.35
N LEU A 71 2.78 -5.79 -1.73
CA LEU A 71 3.79 -5.32 -0.81
C LEU A 71 3.36 -4.03 -0.10
N TRP A 72 3.02 -3.00 -0.87
CA TRP A 72 2.84 -1.65 -0.35
C TRP A 72 1.52 -1.44 0.37
N PHE A 73 0.44 -2.10 -0.06
CA PHE A 73 -0.86 -1.93 0.60
C PHE A 73 -0.83 -2.41 2.06
N PRO A 74 -0.38 -3.64 2.38
CA PRO A 74 -0.23 -4.08 3.77
C PRO A 74 0.80 -3.29 4.58
N LEU A 75 1.88 -2.84 3.95
CA LEU A 75 2.90 -2.01 4.61
C LEU A 75 2.31 -0.68 5.07
N MET A 76 1.61 0.04 4.18
CA MET A 76 0.98 1.33 4.50
C MET A 76 -0.11 1.17 5.55
N PHE A 77 -0.92 0.10 5.46
CA PHE A 77 -1.88 -0.26 6.50
C PHE A 77 -1.19 -0.46 7.86
N GLY A 78 -0.06 -1.18 7.87
CA GLY A 78 0.74 -1.42 9.07
C GLY A 78 1.22 -0.13 9.74
N VAL A 79 1.74 0.81 8.95
CA VAL A 79 2.17 2.13 9.43
C VAL A 79 0.99 2.95 9.96
N MET A 80 -0.15 2.95 9.27
CA MET A 80 -1.35 3.71 9.68
C MET A 80 -1.98 3.20 10.98
N LEU A 81 -2.00 1.89 11.20
CA LEU A 81 -2.58 1.32 12.42
C LEU A 81 -1.57 1.31 13.58
N GLY A 82 -0.30 0.98 13.31
CA GLY A 82 0.83 1.32 14.17
C GLY A 82 0.78 0.83 15.61
N ASP A 83 0.07 -0.27 15.92
CA ASP A 83 -0.10 -0.79 17.28
C ASP A 83 0.08 -2.32 17.29
N ALA A 84 1.03 -2.80 18.10
CA ALA A 84 1.40 -4.22 18.13
C ALA A 84 0.31 -5.09 18.75
N GLY A 85 -0.44 -4.58 19.72
CA GLY A 85 -1.57 -5.28 20.33
C GLY A 85 -2.67 -5.54 19.30
N TYR A 86 -3.06 -4.50 18.56
CA TYR A 86 -4.03 -4.63 17.46
C TYR A 86 -3.50 -5.51 16.33
N GLY A 87 -2.22 -5.39 15.97
CA GLY A 87 -1.58 -6.22 14.96
C GLY A 87 -1.62 -7.71 15.30
N VAL A 88 -1.34 -8.07 16.55
CA VAL A 88 -1.41 -9.46 17.03
C VAL A 88 -2.85 -9.98 17.01
N ILE A 89 -3.84 -9.18 17.43
CA ILE A 89 -5.25 -9.58 17.35
C ILE A 89 -5.64 -9.86 15.89
N ILE A 90 -5.32 -8.95 14.96
CA ILE A 90 -5.63 -9.12 13.53
C ILE A 90 -4.94 -10.38 12.99
N LEU A 91 -3.68 -10.61 13.36
CA LEU A 91 -2.91 -11.78 12.92
C LEU A 91 -3.55 -13.09 13.40
N LEU A 92 -3.88 -13.18 14.70
CA LEU A 92 -4.49 -14.36 15.29
C LEU A 92 -5.88 -14.64 14.71
N MET A 93 -6.72 -13.60 14.59
CA MET A 93 -8.04 -13.70 13.99
C MET A 93 -7.96 -14.18 12.52
N SER A 94 -7.00 -13.66 11.77
CA SER A 94 -6.81 -14.03 10.36
C SER A 94 -6.26 -15.45 10.20
N LEU A 95 -5.32 -15.87 11.05
CA LEU A 95 -4.84 -17.26 11.09
C LEU A 95 -5.95 -18.24 11.46
N PHE A 96 -6.77 -17.91 12.47
CA PHE A 96 -7.91 -18.72 12.86
C PHE A 96 -8.93 -18.84 11.71
N ALA A 97 -9.26 -17.72 11.08
CA ALA A 97 -10.17 -17.70 9.92
C ALA A 97 -9.64 -18.56 8.78
N ARG A 98 -8.33 -18.54 8.52
CA ARG A 98 -7.70 -19.36 7.48
C ARG A 98 -7.79 -20.85 7.77
N LEU A 99 -7.48 -21.26 9.01
CA LEU A 99 -7.43 -22.67 9.39
C LEU A 99 -8.82 -23.32 9.43
N LYS A 100 -9.82 -22.60 9.96
CA LYS A 100 -11.16 -23.13 10.20
C LYS A 100 -12.12 -22.87 9.04
N TRP A 101 -12.22 -21.61 8.60
CA TRP A 101 -13.22 -21.17 7.61
C TRP A 101 -12.67 -21.06 6.20
N GLY A 102 -11.35 -20.93 6.03
CA GLY A 102 -10.70 -20.89 4.71
C GLY A 102 -10.85 -22.19 3.90
N LYS A 103 -11.12 -23.32 4.55
CA LYS A 103 -11.43 -24.60 3.88
C LYS A 103 -12.87 -24.67 3.37
N ILE A 104 -13.78 -23.87 3.96
CA ILE A 104 -15.22 -23.90 3.65
C ILE A 104 -15.55 -22.86 2.58
N SER A 105 -14.96 -21.67 2.67
CA SER A 105 -15.22 -20.58 1.74
C SER A 105 -13.92 -20.07 1.11
N PRO A 106 -13.81 -20.07 -0.23
CA PRO A 106 -12.65 -19.50 -0.92
C PRO A 106 -12.51 -18.00 -0.64
N PHE A 107 -13.63 -17.29 -0.42
CA PHE A 107 -13.62 -15.88 -0.07
C PHE A 107 -12.92 -15.62 1.27
N ILE A 108 -13.27 -16.38 2.31
CA ILE A 108 -12.66 -16.24 3.64
C ILE A 108 -11.18 -16.65 3.59
N GLY A 109 -10.86 -17.72 2.86
CA GLY A 109 -9.47 -18.13 2.63
C GLY A 109 -8.64 -17.03 1.98
N SER A 110 -9.17 -16.39 0.93
CA SER A 110 -8.51 -15.27 0.25
C SER A 110 -8.33 -14.04 1.15
N TRP A 111 -9.37 -13.56 1.82
CA TRP A 111 -9.26 -12.36 2.67
C TRP A 111 -8.44 -12.59 3.94
N SER A 112 -8.41 -13.82 4.46
CA SER A 112 -7.53 -14.18 5.59
C SER A 112 -6.05 -14.00 5.26
N LEU A 113 -5.63 -14.15 3.99
CA LEU A 113 -4.25 -13.87 3.56
C LEU A 113 -3.92 -12.38 3.69
N VAL A 114 -4.84 -11.52 3.27
CA VAL A 114 -4.69 -10.05 3.40
C VAL A 114 -4.61 -9.68 4.87
N GLY A 115 -5.50 -10.23 5.70
CA GLY A 115 -5.50 -10.01 7.14
C GLY A 115 -4.23 -10.50 7.84
N ILE A 116 -3.64 -11.63 7.42
CA ILE A 116 -2.33 -12.08 7.93
C ILE A 116 -1.25 -11.05 7.60
N LEU A 117 -1.18 -10.57 6.36
CA LEU A 117 -0.18 -9.56 5.96
C LEU A 117 -0.36 -8.25 6.72
N PHE A 118 -1.60 -7.80 6.92
CA PHE A 118 -1.92 -6.65 7.77
C PHE A 118 -1.45 -6.87 9.20
N GLY A 119 -1.80 -7.99 9.82
CA GLY A 119 -1.40 -8.31 11.19
C GLY A 119 0.12 -8.33 11.37
N VAL A 120 0.86 -8.92 10.41
CA VAL A 120 2.34 -8.96 10.45
C VAL A 120 2.93 -7.55 10.37
N TRP A 121 2.53 -6.75 9.38
CA TRP A 121 3.07 -5.39 9.21
C TRP A 121 2.67 -4.45 10.34
N THR A 122 1.41 -4.48 10.78
CA THR A 122 0.96 -3.70 11.95
C THR A 122 1.72 -4.09 13.20
N THR A 123 1.97 -5.38 13.43
CA THR A 123 2.75 -5.83 14.59
C THR A 123 4.18 -5.28 14.52
N LEU A 124 4.83 -5.40 13.36
CA LEU A 124 6.19 -4.89 13.14
C LEU A 124 6.29 -3.38 13.40
N PHE A 125 5.40 -2.59 12.81
CA PHE A 125 5.39 -1.14 13.03
C PHE A 125 4.93 -0.74 14.43
N GLY A 126 4.05 -1.51 15.06
CA GLY A 126 3.66 -1.32 16.45
C GLY A 126 4.84 -1.47 17.41
N PHE A 127 5.73 -2.44 17.16
CA PHE A 127 7.00 -2.53 17.89
C PHE A 127 7.88 -1.31 17.64
N ILE A 128 8.03 -0.88 16.38
CA ILE A 128 8.81 0.32 16.01
C ILE A 128 8.30 1.58 16.74
N PHE A 129 6.98 1.70 16.90
CA PHE A 129 6.32 2.86 17.54
C PHE A 129 6.11 2.71 19.07
N ASN A 130 6.60 1.63 19.69
CA ASN A 130 6.39 1.31 21.11
C ASN A 130 4.91 1.19 21.53
N SER A 131 3.99 0.91 20.61
CA SER A 131 2.56 0.97 20.88
C SER A 131 1.99 -0.44 21.09
N PHE A 132 1.43 -0.69 22.27
CA PHE A 132 0.75 -1.92 22.65
C PHE A 132 -0.59 -1.60 23.31
N PHE A 133 -1.67 -1.68 22.52
CA PHE A 133 -2.97 -1.14 22.91
C PHE A 133 -2.82 0.32 23.40
N GLY A 134 -2.06 1.13 22.65
CA GLY A 134 -1.50 2.40 23.11
C GLY A 134 -0.39 2.16 24.14
N ASP A 135 -0.63 2.61 25.37
CA ASP A 135 0.30 2.52 26.50
C ASP A 135 -0.15 1.52 27.57
N LEU A 136 -1.08 0.60 27.25
CA LEU A 136 -1.68 -0.33 28.21
C LEU A 136 -0.61 -1.17 28.93
N VAL A 137 0.35 -1.71 28.19
CA VAL A 137 1.43 -2.54 28.75
C VAL A 137 2.34 -1.73 29.69
N PRO A 138 2.93 -0.59 29.29
CA PRO A 138 3.67 0.28 30.21
C PRO A 138 2.86 0.72 31.43
N ARG A 139 1.60 1.15 31.23
CA ARG A 139 0.73 1.74 32.27
C ARG A 139 0.24 0.73 33.30
N PHE A 140 -0.16 -0.47 32.89
CA PHE A 140 -0.79 -1.45 33.78
C PHE A 140 0.15 -2.60 34.20
N ILE A 141 1.16 -2.95 33.40
CA ILE A 141 2.09 -4.06 33.71
C ILE A 141 3.37 -3.53 34.34
N TYR A 142 4.00 -2.52 33.73
CA TYR A 142 5.30 -2.01 34.19
C TYR A 142 5.18 -0.90 35.26
N GLY A 143 4.03 -0.21 35.35
CA GLY A 143 3.78 0.81 36.36
C GLY A 143 4.52 2.13 36.14
N ASP A 144 5.20 2.30 35.00
CA ASP A 144 5.86 3.52 34.58
C ASP A 144 5.55 3.79 33.11
N GLU A 145 4.96 4.95 32.86
CA GLU A 145 4.42 5.38 31.57
C GLU A 145 5.53 5.67 30.54
N ASN A 146 6.78 5.83 30.98
CA ASN A 146 7.92 6.21 30.14
C ASN A 146 8.86 5.04 29.79
N ILE A 147 8.55 3.81 30.21
CA ILE A 147 9.39 2.66 29.90
C ILE A 147 9.19 2.23 28.45
N LEU A 148 10.24 2.41 27.65
CA LEU A 148 10.38 1.85 26.31
C LEU A 148 10.48 0.32 26.42
N LEU A 149 9.67 -0.42 25.64
CA LEU A 149 9.60 -1.90 25.71
C LEU A 149 10.94 -2.58 25.39
N TYR A 150 11.79 -1.93 24.61
CA TYR A 150 13.17 -2.30 24.35
C TYR A 150 14.00 -1.03 24.14
N ARG A 151 15.33 -1.12 24.23
CA ARG A 151 16.23 -0.04 23.80
C ARG A 151 17.18 -0.59 22.76
N LEU A 152 16.91 -0.33 21.49
CA LEU A 152 17.81 -0.65 20.39
C LEU A 152 18.31 0.66 19.79
N HIS A 153 19.63 0.87 19.82
CA HIS A 153 20.25 1.99 19.14
C HIS A 153 20.69 1.52 17.76
N LEU A 154 19.94 1.89 16.72
CA LEU A 154 20.26 1.56 15.33
C LEU A 154 20.42 2.86 14.54
N MET A 155 21.59 3.07 13.95
CA MET A 155 21.92 4.22 13.10
C MET A 155 21.50 5.60 13.65
N GLY A 156 21.77 5.87 14.93
CA GLY A 156 21.48 7.18 15.55
C GLY A 156 20.02 7.42 15.96
N VAL A 157 19.11 6.46 15.73
CA VAL A 157 17.73 6.49 16.21
C VAL A 157 17.59 5.54 17.40
N THR A 158 17.09 6.04 18.53
CA THR A 158 16.68 5.21 19.66
C THR A 158 15.33 4.58 19.33
N LEU A 159 15.35 3.30 18.95
CA LEU A 159 14.14 2.50 18.86
C LEU A 159 13.77 1.98 20.26
N PRO A 160 12.47 1.98 20.60
CA PRO A 160 11.33 2.38 19.78
C PRO A 160 11.07 3.90 19.83
N VAL A 161 10.43 4.43 18.79
CA VAL A 161 10.07 5.85 18.68
C VAL A 161 8.67 6.02 19.23
N ASP A 162 8.53 6.75 20.33
CA ASP A 162 7.21 7.15 20.81
C ASP A 162 6.54 8.08 19.78
N ALA A 163 5.54 7.55 19.09
CA ALA A 163 4.84 8.23 18.00
C ALA A 163 4.10 9.49 18.48
N LEU A 164 3.67 9.53 19.75
CA LEU A 164 2.97 10.68 20.33
C LEU A 164 3.94 11.78 20.75
N HIS A 165 5.10 11.42 21.29
CA HIS A 165 6.09 12.39 21.76
C HIS A 165 7.01 12.92 20.66
N LYS A 166 7.23 12.16 19.57
CA LYS A 166 8.10 12.57 18.44
C LYS A 166 7.38 12.48 17.08
N PRO A 167 6.26 13.21 16.88
CA PRO A 167 5.46 13.12 15.66
C PRO A 167 6.23 13.55 14.40
N LEU A 168 7.21 14.45 14.52
CA LEU A 168 8.05 14.88 13.40
C LEU A 168 8.88 13.74 12.80
N ILE A 169 9.39 12.82 13.63
CA ILE A 169 10.15 11.67 13.13
C ILE A 169 9.22 10.74 12.34
N VAL A 170 8.03 10.49 12.85
CA VAL A 170 7.02 9.66 12.18
C VAL A 170 6.55 10.32 10.88
N LEU A 171 6.41 11.65 10.83
CA LEU A 171 6.14 12.40 9.60
C LEU A 171 7.25 12.22 8.56
N ILE A 172 8.52 12.39 8.96
CA ILE A 172 9.66 12.22 8.04
C ILE A 172 9.67 10.80 7.48
N VAL A 173 9.48 9.78 8.33
CA VAL A 173 9.39 8.38 7.88
C VAL A 173 8.24 8.18 6.92
N ALA A 174 7.05 8.72 7.21
CA ALA A 174 5.89 8.66 6.32
C ALA A 174 6.14 9.31 4.96
N LEU A 175 6.76 10.49 4.93
CA LEU A 175 7.09 11.20 3.69
C LEU A 175 8.19 10.48 2.90
N LEU A 176 9.17 9.85 3.56
CA LEU A 176 10.19 9.04 2.89
C LEU A 176 9.58 7.78 2.27
N ILE A 177 8.69 7.10 2.99
CA ILE A 177 7.91 5.96 2.48
C ILE A 177 7.09 6.40 1.26
N GLY A 178 6.44 7.57 1.33
CA GLY A 178 5.69 8.14 0.22
C GLY A 178 6.56 8.46 -1.00
N LEU A 179 7.72 9.07 -0.78
CA LEU A 179 8.68 9.37 -1.84
C LEU A 179 9.19 8.10 -2.52
N ALA A 180 9.52 7.06 -1.74
CA ALA A 180 9.93 5.76 -2.28
C ALA A 180 8.82 5.10 -3.12
N HIS A 181 7.57 5.17 -2.64
CA HIS A 181 6.42 4.62 -3.35
C HIS A 181 6.10 5.38 -4.65
N LEU A 182 6.15 6.71 -4.64
CA LEU A 182 5.97 7.54 -5.84
C LEU A 182 7.09 7.31 -6.87
N ASN A 183 8.33 7.19 -6.41
CA ASN A 183 9.47 6.90 -7.28
C ASN A 183 9.38 5.54 -7.94
N LEU A 184 8.89 4.54 -7.23
CA LEU A 184 8.57 3.26 -7.85
C LEU A 184 7.57 3.45 -9.00
N GLY A 185 6.56 4.30 -8.85
CA GLY A 185 5.62 4.63 -9.92
C GLY A 185 6.31 5.18 -11.17
N PHE A 186 7.26 6.12 -11.02
CA PHE A 186 8.05 6.63 -12.14
C PHE A 186 8.95 5.57 -12.78
N VAL A 187 9.54 4.67 -11.99
CA VAL A 187 10.34 3.55 -12.50
C VAL A 187 9.47 2.60 -13.34
N LEU A 188 8.25 2.31 -12.90
CA LEU A 188 7.32 1.46 -13.66
C LEU A 188 6.86 2.12 -14.95
N ALA A 189 6.58 3.43 -14.93
CA ALA A 189 6.29 4.20 -16.13
C ALA A 189 7.46 4.18 -17.13
N MET A 190 8.68 4.34 -16.63
CA MET A 190 9.91 4.26 -17.44
C MET A 190 10.07 2.86 -18.06
N TYR A 191 9.89 1.80 -17.28
CA TYR A 191 9.96 0.41 -17.76
C TYR A 191 8.91 0.13 -18.85
N GLN A 192 7.69 0.63 -18.67
CA GLN A 192 6.61 0.47 -19.64
C GLN A 192 6.91 1.17 -20.96
N ASN A 193 7.33 2.44 -20.90
CA ASN A 193 7.66 3.22 -22.10
C ASN A 193 8.89 2.64 -22.82
N TYR A 194 9.87 2.10 -22.08
CA TYR A 194 10.99 1.36 -22.64
C TYR A 194 10.53 0.11 -23.40
N LYS A 195 9.63 -0.70 -22.80
CA LYS A 195 9.07 -1.89 -23.45
C LYS A 195 8.24 -1.57 -24.70
N ARG A 196 7.64 -0.38 -24.76
CA ARG A 196 6.91 0.14 -25.94
C ARG A 196 7.84 0.70 -27.04
N GLY A 197 9.15 0.78 -26.80
CA GLY A 197 10.13 1.37 -27.73
C GLY A 197 10.14 2.90 -27.74
N GLU A 198 9.40 3.56 -26.84
CA GLU A 198 9.25 5.02 -26.77
C GLU A 198 10.34 5.66 -25.90
N ILE A 199 11.62 5.42 -26.22
CA ILE A 199 12.76 5.89 -25.39
C ILE A 199 12.78 7.42 -25.28
N LYS A 200 12.38 8.15 -26.33
CA LYS A 200 12.27 9.62 -26.29
C LYS A 200 11.31 10.11 -25.20
N LYS A 201 10.23 9.36 -24.96
CA LYS A 201 9.24 9.67 -23.93
C LYS A 201 9.85 9.53 -22.53
N VAL A 202 10.66 8.48 -22.31
CA VAL A 202 11.40 8.25 -21.07
C VAL A 202 12.24 9.46 -20.64
N PHE A 203 13.03 10.01 -21.58
CA PHE A 203 13.89 11.16 -21.32
C PHE A 203 13.11 12.46 -21.09
N ARG A 204 11.94 12.59 -21.70
CA ARG A 204 11.17 13.84 -21.67
C ARG A 204 10.17 13.90 -20.51
N GLU A 205 9.64 12.76 -20.08
CA GLU A 205 8.59 12.69 -19.05
C GLU A 205 9.10 12.17 -17.71
N GLN A 206 9.94 11.14 -17.64
CA GLN A 206 10.29 10.48 -16.36
C GLN A 206 11.61 10.98 -15.75
N ILE A 207 12.67 11.12 -16.56
CA ILE A 207 13.99 11.57 -16.07
C ILE A 207 13.96 12.97 -15.41
N PRO A 208 13.22 13.97 -15.92
CA PRO A 208 13.14 15.29 -15.29
C PRO A 208 12.66 15.25 -13.84
N TRP A 209 11.77 14.32 -13.48
CA TRP A 209 11.29 14.18 -12.10
C TRP A 209 12.38 13.73 -11.14
N PHE A 210 13.26 12.81 -11.54
CA PHE A 210 14.39 12.40 -10.69
C PHE A 210 15.38 13.56 -10.48
N LEU A 211 15.65 14.36 -11.52
CA LEU A 211 16.50 15.55 -11.42
C LEU A 211 15.87 16.61 -10.51
N LEU A 212 14.56 16.86 -10.65
CA LEU A 212 13.82 17.78 -9.80
C LEU A 212 13.77 17.34 -8.34
N GLN A 213 13.63 16.04 -8.06
CA GLN A 213 13.63 15.54 -6.70
C GLN A 213 15.01 15.64 -6.04
N ILE A 214 16.08 15.26 -6.74
CA ILE A 214 17.45 15.33 -6.21
C ILE A 214 17.89 16.79 -6.06
N GLY A 215 17.78 17.57 -7.13
CA GLY A 215 18.21 18.98 -7.12
C GLY A 215 17.26 19.87 -6.33
N GLY A 216 15.97 19.84 -6.66
CA GLY A 216 14.97 20.71 -6.05
C GLY A 216 14.74 20.34 -4.59
N GLY A 217 14.72 19.04 -4.26
CA GLY A 217 14.67 18.58 -2.88
C GLY A 217 15.88 19.04 -2.07
N ALA A 218 17.10 18.89 -2.59
CA ALA A 218 18.32 19.36 -1.94
C ALA A 218 18.29 20.87 -1.67
N LEU A 219 17.89 21.69 -2.66
CA LEU A 219 17.76 23.14 -2.49
C LEU A 219 16.70 23.53 -1.46
N VAL A 220 15.53 22.89 -1.49
CA VAL A 220 14.46 23.17 -0.52
C VAL A 220 14.91 22.79 0.90
N GLY A 221 15.60 21.67 1.06
CA GLY A 221 16.12 21.24 2.36
C GLY A 221 17.19 22.17 2.93
N ASP A 222 18.00 22.79 2.07
CA ASP A 222 19.08 23.71 2.45
C ASP A 222 18.54 25.12 2.73
N MET A 223 17.88 25.72 1.73
CA MET A 223 17.48 27.13 1.75
C MET A 223 16.18 27.39 2.52
N LEU A 224 15.20 26.47 2.46
CA LEU A 224 13.87 26.69 3.05
C LEU A 224 13.75 26.01 4.41
N LEU A 225 14.11 24.72 4.48
CA LEU A 225 13.86 23.91 5.68
C LEU A 225 15.05 23.85 6.65
N HIS A 226 16.23 24.30 6.25
CA HIS A 226 17.46 24.29 7.07
C HIS A 226 17.73 22.91 7.72
N ILE A 227 17.43 21.83 6.99
CA ILE A 227 17.61 20.43 7.45
C ILE A 227 19.06 20.00 7.30
N TRP A 228 19.73 20.50 6.26
CA TRP A 228 21.12 20.23 5.94
C TRP A 228 21.81 21.51 5.47
N GLU A 229 23.13 21.55 5.57
CA GLU A 229 23.96 22.60 4.98
C GLU A 229 24.73 22.01 3.80
N LEU A 230 24.41 22.42 2.58
CA LEU A 230 25.08 21.98 1.37
C LEU A 230 26.40 22.73 1.20
N SER A 231 27.46 21.99 0.90
CA SER A 231 28.72 22.60 0.47
C SER A 231 28.53 23.32 -0.89
N THR A 232 29.35 24.34 -1.14
CA THR A 232 29.32 25.16 -2.36
C THR A 232 29.26 24.36 -3.67
N PRO A 233 29.98 23.23 -3.89
CA PRO A 233 29.84 22.45 -5.12
C PRO A 233 28.51 21.70 -5.21
N PHE A 234 27.97 21.21 -4.08
CA PHE A 234 26.70 20.49 -4.05
C PHE A 234 25.52 21.44 -4.26
N LEU A 235 25.61 22.67 -3.75
CA LEU A 235 24.61 23.71 -4.01
C LEU A 235 24.55 24.04 -5.52
N ALA A 236 25.71 24.23 -6.16
CA ALA A 236 25.79 24.48 -7.59
C ALA A 236 25.22 23.31 -8.41
N LEU A 237 25.57 22.06 -8.06
CA LEU A 237 25.03 20.87 -8.71
C LEU A 237 23.50 20.76 -8.57
N SER A 238 22.98 21.03 -7.36
CA SER A 238 21.54 21.01 -7.08
C SER A 238 20.80 22.10 -7.87
N GLY A 239 21.40 23.28 -8.01
CA GLY A 239 20.95 24.35 -8.89
C GLY A 239 20.84 23.91 -10.35
N VAL A 240 21.89 23.28 -10.89
CA VAL A 240 21.90 22.77 -12.27
C VAL A 240 20.84 21.70 -12.47
N PHE A 241 20.72 20.72 -11.58
CA PHE A 241 19.72 19.66 -11.70
C PHE A 241 18.29 20.20 -11.65
N THR A 242 18.03 21.17 -10.76
CA THR A 242 16.72 21.83 -10.69
C THR A 242 16.43 22.60 -11.96
N ALA A 243 17.39 23.38 -12.47
CA ALA A 243 17.21 24.16 -13.70
C ALA A 243 16.95 23.26 -14.92
N VAL A 244 17.72 22.17 -15.06
CA VAL A 244 17.56 21.20 -16.16
C VAL A 244 16.20 20.49 -16.06
N GLY A 245 15.85 20.00 -14.87
CA GLY A 245 14.59 19.31 -14.64
C GLY A 245 13.37 20.21 -14.89
N LEU A 246 13.43 21.45 -14.42
CA LEU A 246 12.35 22.42 -14.60
C LEU A 246 12.20 22.83 -16.07
N THR A 247 13.32 23.09 -16.75
CA THR A 247 13.32 23.42 -18.18
C THR A 247 12.76 22.28 -19.02
N ALA A 248 13.19 21.04 -18.77
CA ALA A 248 12.69 19.87 -19.48
C ALA A 248 11.18 19.68 -19.27
N LEU A 249 10.69 19.91 -18.05
CA LEU A 249 9.27 19.80 -17.70
C LEU A 249 8.42 20.87 -18.42
N PHE A 250 8.83 22.15 -18.41
CA PHE A 250 8.12 23.22 -19.11
C PHE A 250 8.21 23.10 -20.64
N VAL A 251 9.32 22.61 -21.19
CA VAL A 251 9.46 22.37 -22.64
C VAL A 251 8.58 21.20 -23.11
N ASN A 252 8.28 20.24 -22.23
CA ASN A 252 7.38 19.13 -22.57
C ASN A 252 5.91 19.51 -22.43
N ASN A 253 5.55 20.02 -21.27
CA ASN A 253 4.15 20.13 -20.85
C ASN A 253 3.63 21.58 -20.93
N GLY A 254 4.49 22.53 -21.33
CA GLY A 254 4.11 23.94 -21.40
C GLY A 254 3.66 24.47 -20.04
N PRO A 255 2.67 25.39 -20.00
CA PRO A 255 2.10 25.91 -18.75
C PRO A 255 1.49 24.84 -17.84
N ILE A 256 1.12 23.68 -18.38
CA ILE A 256 0.55 22.56 -17.60
C ILE A 256 1.59 21.98 -16.63
N GLY A 257 2.89 22.09 -16.95
CA GLY A 257 3.97 21.64 -16.08
C GLY A 257 3.91 22.23 -14.66
N PHE A 258 3.42 23.46 -14.49
CA PHE A 258 3.23 24.03 -13.15
C PHE A 258 2.20 23.25 -12.32
N PHE A 259 1.11 22.82 -12.95
CA PHE A 259 0.09 21.99 -12.29
C PHE A 259 0.61 20.59 -11.97
N GLU A 260 1.49 20.03 -12.79
CA GLU A 260 2.12 18.74 -12.49
C GLU A 260 3.06 18.83 -11.29
N LEU A 261 3.87 19.90 -11.21
CA LEU A 261 4.79 20.11 -10.09
C LEU A 261 4.03 20.27 -8.77
N THR A 262 3.00 21.13 -8.77
CA THR A 262 2.16 21.35 -7.59
C THR A 262 1.35 20.10 -7.24
N GLY A 263 0.86 19.35 -8.24
CA GLY A 263 0.20 18.07 -8.05
C GLY A 263 1.13 17.01 -7.43
N PHE A 264 2.39 16.93 -7.87
CA PHE A 264 3.38 16.03 -7.27
C PHE A 264 3.66 16.35 -5.80
N VAL A 265 3.80 17.64 -5.45
CA VAL A 265 3.95 18.07 -4.06
C VAL A 265 2.72 17.68 -3.24
N GLY A 266 1.51 17.85 -3.81
CA GLY A 266 0.25 17.43 -3.19
C GLY A 266 0.17 15.93 -2.93
N ASP A 267 0.54 15.11 -3.91
CA ASP A 267 0.56 13.65 -3.79
C ASP A 267 1.59 13.19 -2.75
N TRP A 268 2.78 13.79 -2.75
CA TRP A 268 3.82 13.49 -1.76
C TRP A 268 3.37 13.87 -0.35
N LEU A 269 2.83 15.08 -0.17
CA LEU A 269 2.32 15.55 1.12
C LEU A 269 1.11 14.74 1.59
N SER A 270 0.35 14.13 0.68
CA SER A 270 -0.77 13.26 1.06
C SER A 270 -0.34 12.02 1.86
N TYR A 271 0.94 11.64 1.84
CA TYR A 271 1.48 10.58 2.71
C TYR A 271 1.60 11.01 4.18
N ALA A 272 1.50 12.31 4.50
CA ALA A 272 1.34 12.77 5.88
C ALA A 272 0.12 12.14 6.57
N ARG A 273 -0.84 11.61 5.80
CA ARG A 273 -1.95 10.82 6.32
C ARG A 273 -1.50 9.57 7.09
N LEU A 274 -0.37 8.96 6.72
CA LEU A 274 0.21 7.82 7.46
C LEU A 274 0.46 8.21 8.92
N LEU A 275 1.06 9.39 9.15
CA LEU A 275 1.24 9.95 10.49
C LEU A 275 -0.12 10.21 11.14
N ALA A 276 -1.02 10.94 10.46
CA ALA A 276 -2.27 11.38 11.06
C ALA A 276 -3.12 10.21 11.61
N LEU A 277 -3.22 9.12 10.85
CA LEU A 277 -3.94 7.92 11.27
C LEU A 277 -3.20 7.13 12.37
N GLY A 278 -1.87 7.03 12.28
CA GLY A 278 -1.07 6.38 13.32
C GLY A 278 -1.20 7.09 14.66
N LEU A 279 -1.11 8.42 14.64
CA LEU A 279 -1.28 9.26 15.82
C LEU A 279 -2.70 9.20 16.38
N ALA A 280 -3.72 9.17 15.51
CA ALA A 280 -5.11 9.01 15.94
C ALA A 280 -5.33 7.66 16.63
N THR A 281 -4.74 6.58 16.12
CA THR A 281 -4.87 5.24 16.72
C THR A 281 -4.22 5.20 18.10
N ALA A 282 -2.99 5.67 18.21
CA ALA A 282 -2.25 5.70 19.47
C ALA A 282 -2.89 6.66 20.49
N GLY A 283 -3.27 7.87 20.07
CA GLY A 283 -3.88 8.88 20.93
C GLY A 283 -5.26 8.47 21.45
N MET A 284 -6.08 7.82 20.62
CA MET A 284 -7.38 7.31 21.07
C MET A 284 -7.23 6.14 22.05
N ALA A 285 -6.28 5.23 21.80
CA ALA A 285 -5.97 4.15 22.72
C ALA A 285 -5.49 4.69 24.08
N LEU A 286 -4.58 5.67 24.07
CA LEU A 286 -4.10 6.34 25.28
C LEU A 286 -5.25 7.02 26.05
N ALA A 287 -6.13 7.74 25.35
CA ALA A 287 -7.28 8.38 25.99
C ALA A 287 -8.20 7.36 26.69
N PHE A 288 -8.48 6.22 26.04
CA PHE A 288 -9.27 5.15 26.64
C PHE A 288 -8.57 4.51 27.85
N ASN A 289 -7.25 4.32 27.80
CA ASN A 289 -6.48 3.79 28.91
C ASN A 289 -6.50 4.75 30.12
N ILE A 290 -6.34 6.05 29.89
CA ILE A 290 -6.43 7.07 30.95
C ILE A 290 -7.83 7.06 31.57
N VAL A 291 -8.89 7.09 30.76
CA VAL A 291 -10.28 7.05 31.27
C VAL A 291 -10.52 5.79 32.08
N ALA A 292 -10.10 4.62 31.58
CA ALA A 292 -10.25 3.35 32.27
C ALA A 292 -9.51 3.33 33.62
N GLN A 293 -8.30 3.90 33.70
CA GLN A 293 -7.50 3.98 34.93
C GLN A 293 -8.12 4.93 35.97
N LEU A 294 -8.81 5.98 35.53
CA LEU A 294 -9.45 6.95 36.42
C LEU A 294 -10.76 6.41 37.05
N MET A 295 -11.47 5.49 36.39
CA MET A 295 -12.78 5.00 36.88
C MET A 295 -12.73 4.35 38.27
N PRO A 296 -11.79 3.43 38.59
CA PRO A 296 -11.67 2.87 39.94
C PRO A 296 -11.36 3.91 41.02
N ARG A 297 -10.75 5.05 40.67
CA ARG A 297 -10.42 6.11 41.63
C ARG A 297 -11.62 6.97 42.00
N ILE A 298 -12.60 7.12 41.09
CA ILE A 298 -13.78 7.98 41.29
C ILE A 298 -14.90 7.20 41.99
N ILE A 299 -15.15 5.95 41.60
CA ILE A 299 -16.23 5.12 42.16
C ILE A 299 -15.64 3.80 42.68
N PRO A 300 -15.46 3.64 44.00
CA PRO A 300 -15.00 2.39 44.59
C PRO A 300 -15.90 1.20 44.20
N PHE A 301 -15.30 0.04 43.94
CA PHE A 301 -15.97 -1.22 43.55
C PHE A 301 -16.61 -1.24 42.15
N VAL A 302 -17.51 -0.31 41.82
CA VAL A 302 -18.14 -0.22 40.49
C VAL A 302 -17.12 0.19 39.41
N GLY A 303 -16.16 1.05 39.76
CA GLY A 303 -15.11 1.49 38.85
C GLY A 303 -14.19 0.37 38.37
N PHE A 304 -14.01 -0.71 39.14
CA PHE A 304 -13.25 -1.89 38.70
C PHE A 304 -13.96 -2.66 37.58
N VAL A 305 -15.28 -2.83 37.68
CA VAL A 305 -16.08 -3.48 36.63
C VAL A 305 -16.08 -2.62 35.36
N LEU A 306 -16.26 -1.30 35.53
CA LEU A 306 -16.22 -0.35 34.41
C LEU A 306 -14.86 -0.30 33.71
N LEU A 307 -13.75 -0.44 34.44
CA LEU A 307 -12.41 -0.50 33.84
C LEU A 307 -12.31 -1.61 32.79
N PHE A 308 -12.72 -2.84 33.12
CA PHE A 308 -12.65 -3.96 32.18
C PHE A 308 -13.59 -3.77 31.00
N ILE A 309 -14.79 -3.25 31.23
CA ILE A 309 -15.76 -2.97 30.17
C ILE A 309 -15.19 -1.92 29.21
N ILE A 310 -14.65 -0.81 29.73
CA ILE A 310 -14.08 0.26 28.91
C ILE A 310 -12.89 -0.27 28.11
N LEU A 311 -11.96 -0.98 28.74
CA LEU A 311 -10.81 -1.53 28.01
C LEU A 311 -11.27 -2.45 26.87
N ILE A 312 -12.17 -3.40 27.12
CA ILE A 312 -12.60 -4.32 26.05
C ILE A 312 -13.38 -3.59 24.96
N VAL A 313 -14.44 -2.86 25.32
CA VAL A 313 -15.34 -2.23 24.35
C VAL A 313 -14.62 -1.13 23.58
N ALA A 314 -13.84 -0.29 24.25
CA ALA A 314 -13.16 0.83 23.62
C ALA A 314 -12.00 0.38 22.73
N HIS A 315 -11.22 -0.63 23.13
CA HIS A 315 -10.17 -1.17 22.25
C HIS A 315 -10.74 -1.93 21.06
N VAL A 316 -11.85 -2.65 21.21
CA VAL A 316 -12.54 -3.28 20.07
C VAL A 316 -13.07 -2.22 19.11
N ALA A 317 -13.71 -1.16 19.63
CA ALA A 317 -14.19 -0.06 18.79
C ALA A 317 -13.04 0.66 18.07
N ASN A 318 -11.95 0.96 18.79
CA ASN A 318 -10.76 1.59 18.21
C ASN A 318 -10.16 0.72 17.10
N LEU A 319 -10.01 -0.59 17.36
CA LEU A 319 -9.50 -1.54 16.37
C LEU A 319 -10.35 -1.55 15.11
N LEU A 320 -11.68 -1.60 15.23
CA LEU A 320 -12.58 -1.64 14.07
C LEU A 320 -12.55 -0.35 13.26
N ILE A 321 -12.68 0.80 13.92
CA ILE A 321 -12.72 2.11 13.24
C ILE A 321 -11.38 2.42 12.59
N GLN A 322 -10.28 2.23 13.32
CA GLN A 322 -8.95 2.57 12.82
C GLN A 322 -8.45 1.58 11.77
N SER A 323 -8.78 0.29 11.87
CA SER A 323 -8.45 -0.66 10.80
C SER A 323 -9.22 -0.34 9.51
N LEU A 324 -10.50 0.01 9.58
CA LEU A 324 -11.26 0.42 8.40
C LEU A 324 -10.70 1.71 7.80
N GLY A 325 -10.40 2.72 8.64
CA GLY A 325 -9.77 3.96 8.21
C GLY A 325 -8.42 3.71 7.53
N ALA A 326 -7.56 2.90 8.16
CA ALA A 326 -6.26 2.53 7.61
C ALA A 326 -6.39 1.81 6.26
N ALA A 327 -7.32 0.87 6.11
CA ALA A 327 -7.55 0.17 4.85
C ALA A 327 -8.01 1.12 3.73
N ILE A 328 -8.99 1.98 3.99
CA ILE A 328 -9.51 2.91 2.96
C ILE A 328 -8.42 3.90 2.54
N HIS A 329 -7.68 4.45 3.50
CA HIS A 329 -6.67 5.45 3.22
C HIS A 329 -5.41 4.88 2.58
N SER A 330 -5.01 3.64 2.91
CA SER A 330 -3.93 2.95 2.20
C SER A 330 -4.35 2.57 0.78
N LEU A 331 -5.62 2.19 0.54
CA LEU A 331 -6.14 2.02 -0.83
C LEU A 331 -6.13 3.32 -1.62
N ARG A 332 -6.48 4.46 -1.01
CA ARG A 332 -6.39 5.77 -1.66
C ARG A 332 -4.97 6.02 -2.17
N LEU A 333 -3.96 5.86 -1.31
CA LEU A 333 -2.54 6.02 -1.66
C LEU A 333 -2.11 5.13 -2.85
N GLN A 334 -2.71 3.95 -3.00
CA GLN A 334 -2.47 3.06 -4.13
C GLN A 334 -3.15 3.56 -5.41
N TYR A 335 -4.44 3.90 -5.32
CA TYR A 335 -5.26 4.22 -6.49
C TYR A 335 -5.01 5.62 -7.05
N VAL A 336 -4.86 6.61 -6.19
CA VAL A 336 -4.80 8.02 -6.60
C VAL A 336 -3.36 8.49 -6.75
N GLU A 337 -2.48 8.14 -5.82
CA GLU A 337 -1.10 8.64 -5.83
C GLU A 337 -0.15 7.74 -6.65
N PHE A 338 -0.31 6.42 -6.56
CA PHE A 338 0.61 5.47 -7.20
C PHE A 338 0.17 5.06 -8.60
N PHE A 339 -1.06 4.58 -8.78
CA PHE A 339 -1.53 4.10 -10.09
C PHE A 339 -1.53 5.21 -11.14
N ASN A 340 -1.96 6.44 -10.80
CA ASN A 340 -1.94 7.58 -11.74
C ASN A 340 -0.54 7.89 -12.34
N ARG A 341 0.55 7.34 -11.80
CA ARG A 341 1.91 7.56 -12.31
C ARG A 341 2.30 6.68 -13.49
N PHE A 342 1.68 5.51 -13.65
CA PHE A 342 2.05 4.55 -14.71
C PHE A 342 0.85 3.81 -15.33
N TYR A 343 -0.35 4.00 -14.79
CA TYR A 343 -1.53 3.21 -15.07
C TYR A 343 -2.62 4.07 -15.72
N GLU A 344 -2.95 3.81 -16.98
CA GLU A 344 -4.07 4.50 -17.67
C GLU A 344 -5.40 3.80 -17.35
N GLY A 345 -5.36 2.48 -17.11
CA GLY A 345 -6.53 1.69 -16.73
C GLY A 345 -7.57 1.55 -17.84
N GLY A 346 -8.72 0.97 -17.49
CA GLY A 346 -9.84 0.75 -18.42
C GLY A 346 -9.71 -0.48 -19.32
N GLY A 347 -8.86 -1.45 -18.97
CA GLY A 347 -8.77 -2.73 -19.67
C GLY A 347 -10.03 -3.59 -19.51
N LYS A 348 -10.31 -4.41 -20.52
CA LYS A 348 -11.42 -5.37 -20.51
C LYS A 348 -10.95 -6.71 -19.97
N GLU A 349 -11.66 -7.30 -19.01
CA GLU A 349 -11.25 -8.61 -18.47
C GLU A 349 -11.36 -9.72 -19.53
N PHE A 350 -10.33 -10.56 -19.63
CA PHE A 350 -10.42 -11.80 -20.41
C PHE A 350 -11.35 -12.80 -19.74
N VAL A 351 -12.54 -12.96 -20.31
CA VAL A 351 -13.50 -14.01 -19.93
C VAL A 351 -13.39 -15.14 -20.95
N PRO A 352 -12.82 -16.30 -20.59
CA PRO A 352 -12.74 -17.43 -21.51
C PRO A 352 -14.14 -17.97 -21.82
N PHE A 353 -14.32 -18.52 -23.03
CA PHE A 353 -15.50 -19.30 -23.36
C PHE A 353 -15.51 -20.55 -22.48
N GLN A 354 -16.51 -20.66 -21.60
CA GLN A 354 -16.62 -21.75 -20.64
C GLN A 354 -18.10 -22.08 -20.40
N THR A 355 -18.40 -23.37 -20.23
CA THR A 355 -19.71 -23.81 -19.78
C THR A 355 -19.87 -23.48 -18.29
N ARG A 356 -20.81 -22.59 -17.95
CA ARG A 356 -21.12 -22.24 -16.55
C ARG A 356 -21.94 -23.34 -15.89
N ARG A 357 -21.28 -24.31 -15.25
CA ARG A 357 -21.96 -25.36 -14.46
C ARG A 357 -22.50 -24.72 -13.16
N ARG A 358 -23.80 -24.44 -13.11
CA ARG A 358 -24.47 -23.85 -11.92
C ARG A 358 -24.90 -24.89 -10.89
N TYR A 359 -25.30 -26.08 -11.35
CA TYR A 359 -25.72 -27.18 -10.50
C TYR A 359 -25.07 -28.48 -11.00
N THR A 360 -24.60 -29.30 -10.07
CA THR A 360 -24.21 -30.68 -10.33
C THR A 360 -25.19 -31.53 -9.54
N GLU A 361 -26.14 -32.14 -10.24
CA GLU A 361 -27.06 -33.10 -9.64
C GLU A 361 -26.37 -34.47 -9.74
N GLU A 362 -25.95 -35.02 -8.60
CA GLU A 362 -25.58 -36.43 -8.53
C GLU A 362 -26.88 -37.24 -8.58
N ILE A 363 -27.27 -37.66 -9.78
CA ILE A 363 -28.31 -38.68 -9.93
C ILE A 363 -27.69 -39.98 -9.40
N LYS A 364 -28.11 -40.39 -8.20
CA LYS A 364 -27.74 -41.66 -7.57
C LYS A 364 -28.53 -42.83 -8.14
#